data_AF-A0A257A911-F1
#
_entry.id   AF-A0A257A911-F1
#
_cell.length_a   1.000
_cell.length_b   1.000
_cell.length_c   1.000
_cell.angle_alpha   90.00
_cell.angle_beta   90.00
_cell.angle_gamma   90.00
#
_symmetry.space_group_name_H-M   'P 1'
#
loop_
_entity.id
_entity.type
_entity.pdbx_description
1 polymer ?
#
loop_
_entity_poly.entity_id
_entity_poly.type
_entity_poly.pdbx_seq_one_letter_code
_entity_poly.pdbx_strand_id
1 'polypeptide(L)'
;MKKFTLVMALMLILPPSVNLGTTVKIEDPADGSVFHHRNVTIRGVATACCGDKLTEWEWTWRWSNGSYSESHAIDFKRVFEFQINISLYPGANEISVLVRASSGGEARGNITIYYDGPLAISNGPYEGRANEKINFHGSAYGGYKPYSWLWEFGDGATSNEQNPKHMYGKEGIYKVTLTVTDSKGYSDTNYTLAIIGEADKNPPIVEIIRPSPGIYVQDREIAPFFIPLIIGSVTIEAIANDADTGVRSIAFYVDNELKFNDTSAPYSWLCDESIGMHEIKAIAYDYVMNYAVDTIKILVL
;
A
#
# COMPACT_ATOMS: atom_id res chain seq x y z
N MET A 1 -4.88 97.69 19.47
CA MET A 1 -6.16 96.97 19.69
C MET A 1 -6.27 95.85 18.67
N LYS A 2 -6.60 94.65 19.14
CA LYS A 2 -6.54 93.35 18.44
C LYS A 2 -7.34 93.35 17.12
N LYS A 3 -6.73 92.86 16.03
CA LYS A 3 -7.46 92.31 14.86
C LYS A 3 -7.33 90.79 14.93
N PHE A 4 -8.44 90.13 15.25
CA PHE A 4 -8.60 88.69 15.06
C PHE A 4 -8.87 88.45 13.57
N THR A 5 -7.99 87.71 12.90
CA THR A 5 -8.26 87.19 11.56
C THR A 5 -8.79 85.77 11.72
N LEU A 6 -10.05 85.59 11.32
CA LEU A 6 -10.74 84.32 11.22
C LEU A 6 -10.10 83.49 10.10
N VAL A 7 -9.39 82.42 10.42
CA VAL A 7 -8.93 81.44 9.43
C VAL A 7 -9.99 80.36 9.31
N MET A 8 -10.77 80.43 8.24
CA MET A 8 -11.74 79.41 7.86
C MET A 8 -10.97 78.15 7.42
N ALA A 9 -11.01 77.09 8.24
CA ALA A 9 -10.44 75.80 7.87
C ALA A 9 -11.32 75.17 6.78
N LEU A 10 -10.84 75.20 5.54
CA LEU A 10 -11.43 74.46 4.44
C LEU A 10 -11.11 72.98 4.67
N MET A 11 -12.04 72.25 5.29
CA MET A 11 -11.96 70.80 5.43
C MET A 11 -12.17 70.21 4.03
N LEU A 12 -11.06 69.85 3.37
CA LEU A 12 -11.07 69.03 2.17
C LEU A 12 -11.71 67.69 2.52
N ILE A 13 -13.00 67.54 2.21
CA ILE A 13 -13.65 66.23 2.14
C ILE A 13 -12.99 65.54 0.94
N LEU A 14 -11.98 64.71 1.21
CA LEU A 14 -11.48 63.77 0.21
C LEU A 14 -12.67 62.92 -0.24
N PRO A 15 -12.90 62.75 -1.56
CA PRO A 15 -13.89 61.77 -2.01
C PRO A 15 -13.51 60.41 -1.40
N PRO A 16 -14.50 59.54 -1.06
CA PRO A 16 -14.19 58.21 -0.60
C PRO A 16 -13.25 57.57 -1.62
N SER A 17 -12.04 57.26 -1.18
CA SER A 17 -11.04 56.55 -1.97
C SER A 17 -11.70 55.27 -2.47
N VAL A 18 -12.03 55.22 -3.75
CA VAL A 18 -12.41 53.96 -4.40
C VAL A 18 -11.28 52.99 -4.11
N ASN A 19 -11.59 51.88 -3.46
CA ASN A 19 -10.61 50.85 -3.13
C ASN A 19 -10.17 50.17 -4.43
N LEU A 20 -9.33 50.85 -5.19
CA LEU A 20 -8.61 50.34 -6.35
C LEU A 20 -7.38 49.59 -5.84
N GLY A 21 -7.53 48.72 -4.84
CA GLY A 21 -6.43 48.04 -4.14
C GLY A 21 -5.75 46.96 -4.98
N THR A 22 -4.75 46.31 -4.39
CA THR A 22 -4.20 45.06 -4.94
C THR A 22 -5.33 44.06 -5.13
N THR A 23 -5.31 43.29 -6.22
CA THR A 23 -6.34 42.31 -6.55
C THR A 23 -5.74 40.96 -6.87
N VAL A 24 -6.53 39.90 -6.65
CA VAL A 24 -6.27 38.54 -7.11
C VAL A 24 -7.55 38.06 -7.78
N LYS A 25 -7.44 37.58 -9.01
CA LYS A 25 -8.53 36.97 -9.75
C LYS A 25 -8.11 35.58 -10.20
N ILE A 26 -8.84 34.58 -9.74
CA ILE A 26 -8.74 33.22 -10.29
C ILE A 26 -9.62 33.21 -11.55
N GLU A 27 -9.02 32.89 -12.69
CA GLU A 27 -9.66 33.00 -14.00
C GLU A 27 -10.21 31.67 -14.51
N ASP A 28 -9.53 30.57 -14.17
CA ASP A 28 -9.91 29.21 -14.56
C ASP A 28 -9.40 28.24 -13.48
N PRO A 29 -10.21 27.29 -13.00
CA PRO A 29 -11.64 27.11 -13.26
C PRO A 29 -12.54 28.15 -12.57
N ALA A 30 -13.84 28.12 -12.87
CA ALA A 30 -14.84 28.90 -12.15
C ALA A 30 -15.15 28.29 -10.78
N ASP A 31 -15.53 29.14 -9.82
CA ASP A 31 -15.97 28.69 -8.49
C ASP A 31 -17.18 27.75 -8.59
N GLY A 32 -17.12 26.65 -7.85
CA GLY A 32 -18.10 25.57 -7.88
C GLY A 32 -17.93 24.55 -9.01
N SER A 33 -16.89 24.67 -9.86
CA SER A 33 -16.67 23.70 -10.95
C SER A 33 -16.49 22.27 -10.43
N VAL A 34 -17.06 21.31 -11.15
CA VAL A 34 -16.96 19.86 -10.86
C VAL A 34 -16.08 19.19 -11.90
N PHE A 35 -15.13 18.39 -11.43
CA PHE A 35 -14.17 17.66 -12.25
C PHE A 35 -14.36 16.16 -12.11
N HIS A 36 -14.17 15.46 -13.22
CA HIS A 36 -14.19 13.99 -13.31
C HIS A 36 -12.79 13.38 -13.45
N HIS A 37 -11.75 14.23 -13.37
CA HIS A 37 -10.35 13.85 -13.33
C HIS A 37 -9.65 14.61 -12.20
N ARG A 38 -8.61 14.02 -11.60
CA ARG A 38 -7.95 14.61 -10.43
C ARG A 38 -6.99 15.74 -10.76
N ASN A 39 -6.23 15.61 -11.84
CA ASN A 39 -5.20 16.58 -12.18
C ASN A 39 -5.85 17.82 -12.78
N VAL A 40 -5.78 18.93 -12.06
CA VAL A 40 -6.37 20.22 -12.44
C VAL A 40 -5.32 21.31 -12.34
N THR A 41 -5.39 22.22 -13.31
CA THR A 41 -4.58 23.42 -13.35
C THR A 41 -5.47 24.63 -13.04
N ILE A 42 -5.12 25.38 -12.01
CA ILE A 42 -5.77 26.64 -11.64
C ILE A 42 -4.90 27.78 -12.17
N ARG A 43 -5.51 28.74 -12.84
CA ARG A 43 -4.84 29.92 -13.41
C ARG A 43 -5.49 31.17 -12.88
N GLY A 44 -4.67 32.20 -12.68
CA GLY A 44 -5.19 33.50 -12.31
C GLY A 44 -4.17 34.61 -12.46
N VAL A 45 -4.64 35.82 -12.20
CA VAL A 45 -3.87 37.03 -12.31
C VAL A 45 -4.01 37.85 -11.03
N ALA A 46 -2.87 38.30 -10.51
CA ALA A 46 -2.80 39.27 -9.44
C ALA A 46 -2.31 40.60 -9.99
N THR A 47 -2.94 41.71 -9.57
CA THR A 47 -2.58 43.06 -10.03
C THR A 47 -2.38 43.97 -8.85
N ALA A 48 -1.18 44.55 -8.74
CA ALA A 48 -0.87 45.61 -7.79
C ALA A 48 -1.47 46.94 -8.24
N CYS A 49 -1.94 47.73 -7.29
CA CYS A 49 -2.53 49.03 -7.54
C CYS A 49 -1.54 50.20 -7.46
N CYS A 50 -1.97 51.38 -7.92
CA CYS A 50 -1.46 52.69 -7.47
C CYS A 50 0.07 52.92 -7.51
N GLY A 51 0.81 52.14 -8.29
CA GLY A 51 2.28 52.24 -8.42
C GLY A 51 3.06 51.23 -7.57
N ASP A 52 2.35 50.44 -6.75
CA ASP A 52 2.93 49.33 -5.98
C ASP A 52 3.39 48.18 -6.88
N LYS A 53 4.18 47.30 -6.26
CA LYS A 53 4.68 46.07 -6.87
C LYS A 53 4.36 44.90 -5.94
N LEU A 54 3.93 43.78 -6.51
CA LEU A 54 3.76 42.52 -5.80
C LEU A 54 5.13 41.97 -5.41
N THR A 55 5.25 41.55 -4.16
CA THR A 55 6.51 41.09 -3.56
C THR A 55 6.44 39.63 -3.14
N GLU A 56 5.25 39.12 -2.85
CA GLU A 56 5.05 37.75 -2.38
C GLU A 56 3.68 37.26 -2.81
N TRP A 57 3.58 35.95 -3.07
CA TRP A 57 2.32 35.24 -3.08
C TRP A 57 2.39 33.96 -2.27
N GLU A 58 1.27 33.61 -1.68
CA GLU A 58 1.04 32.41 -0.90
C GLU A 58 -0.23 31.76 -1.44
N TRP A 59 -0.28 30.43 -1.49
CA TRP A 59 -1.54 29.75 -1.69
C TRP A 59 -1.70 28.59 -0.72
N THR A 60 -2.96 28.32 -0.40
CA THR A 60 -3.37 27.21 0.44
C THR A 60 -4.38 26.37 -0.31
N TRP A 61 -4.33 25.06 -0.13
CA TRP A 61 -5.31 24.11 -0.61
C TRP A 61 -5.77 23.25 0.56
N ARG A 62 -7.08 23.14 0.74
CA ARG A 62 -7.71 22.34 1.78
C ARG A 62 -8.70 21.37 1.18
N TRP A 63 -8.77 20.19 1.75
CA TRP A 63 -9.75 19.16 1.43
C TRP A 63 -10.20 18.47 2.71
N SER A 64 -11.09 17.48 2.60
CA SER A 64 -11.80 16.88 3.73
C SER A 64 -10.92 16.35 4.87
N ASN A 65 -9.69 15.91 4.60
CA ASN A 65 -8.79 15.33 5.59
C ASN A 65 -7.36 15.90 5.55
N GLY A 66 -7.14 17.06 4.95
CA GLY A 66 -5.80 17.63 4.88
C GLY A 66 -5.74 19.02 4.28
N SER A 67 -4.54 19.57 4.32
CA SER A 67 -4.21 20.86 3.72
C SER A 67 -2.77 20.89 3.22
N TYR A 68 -2.53 21.80 2.29
CA TYR A 68 -1.21 22.15 1.77
C TYR A 68 -1.11 23.66 1.67
N SER A 69 0.10 24.20 1.83
CA SER A 69 0.36 25.62 1.64
C SER A 69 1.80 25.86 1.23
N GLU A 70 2.02 26.84 0.35
CA GLU A 70 3.35 27.29 -0.01
C GLU A 70 3.37 28.80 -0.29
N SER A 71 4.55 29.40 -0.15
CA SER A 71 4.77 30.83 -0.38
C SER A 71 6.00 31.05 -1.24
N HIS A 72 5.96 32.09 -2.05
CA HIS A 72 6.96 32.41 -3.05
C HIS A 72 7.14 33.91 -3.18
N ALA A 73 8.39 34.34 -3.35
CA ALA A 73 8.69 35.73 -3.69
C ALA A 73 8.25 36.05 -5.12
N ILE A 74 7.77 37.27 -5.33
CA ILE A 74 7.55 37.86 -6.65
C ILE A 74 8.62 38.92 -6.85
N ASP A 75 9.32 38.86 -7.99
CA ASP A 75 10.31 39.87 -8.37
C ASP A 75 9.64 41.18 -8.80
N PHE A 76 9.03 41.87 -7.84
CA PHE A 76 8.55 43.24 -7.93
C PHE A 76 7.75 43.51 -9.22
N LYS A 77 6.70 42.71 -9.46
CA LYS A 77 5.84 42.81 -10.65
C LYS A 77 4.55 43.59 -10.36
N ARG A 78 4.05 44.35 -11.34
CA ARG A 78 2.72 45.00 -11.23
C ARG A 78 1.58 44.03 -11.55
N VAL A 79 1.82 43.11 -12.48
CA VAL A 79 0.91 42.03 -12.86
C VAL A 79 1.66 40.72 -12.69
N PHE A 80 1.05 39.76 -12.03
CA PHE A 80 1.60 38.44 -11.78
C PHE A 80 0.57 37.39 -12.14
N GLU A 81 0.83 36.67 -13.22
CA GLU A 81 0.08 35.47 -13.58
C GLU A 81 0.63 34.28 -12.79
N PHE A 82 -0.27 33.48 -12.24
CA PHE A 82 0.08 32.28 -11.50
C PHE A 82 -0.64 31.07 -12.07
N GLN A 83 0.02 29.92 -11.89
CA GLN A 83 -0.54 28.61 -12.20
C GLN A 83 -0.30 27.69 -11.01
N ILE A 84 -1.34 26.99 -10.56
CA ILE A 84 -1.29 26.00 -9.49
C ILE A 84 -1.74 24.67 -10.08
N ASN A 85 -0.90 23.64 -10.01
CA ASN A 85 -1.24 22.29 -10.44
C ASN A 85 -1.51 21.43 -9.20
N ILE A 86 -2.72 20.88 -9.08
CA ILE A 86 -3.12 20.03 -7.95
C ILE A 86 -3.78 18.74 -8.44
N SER A 87 -3.72 17.71 -7.59
CA SER A 87 -4.44 16.46 -7.79
C SER A 87 -5.58 16.36 -6.77
N LEU A 88 -6.79 16.73 -7.19
CA LEU A 88 -7.97 16.88 -6.32
C LEU A 88 -8.26 15.64 -5.47
N TYR A 89 -8.78 15.83 -4.26
CA TYR A 89 -9.34 14.77 -3.44
C TYR A 89 -10.86 14.70 -3.61
N PRO A 90 -11.51 13.53 -3.42
CA PRO A 90 -12.95 13.42 -3.54
C PRO A 90 -13.71 14.42 -2.66
N GLY A 91 -14.72 15.06 -3.24
CA GLY A 91 -15.50 16.12 -2.60
C GLY A 91 -14.94 17.52 -2.86
N ALA A 92 -15.10 18.40 -1.88
CA ALA A 92 -14.70 19.80 -1.98
C ALA A 92 -13.18 19.99 -1.80
N ASN A 93 -12.61 20.83 -2.66
CA ASN A 93 -11.23 21.29 -2.62
C ASN A 93 -11.26 22.83 -2.61
N GLU A 94 -10.84 23.42 -1.50
CA GLU A 94 -10.83 24.86 -1.29
C GLU A 94 -9.42 25.40 -1.54
N ILE A 95 -9.29 26.38 -2.44
CA ILE A 95 -8.02 27.03 -2.78
C ILE A 95 -8.12 28.50 -2.42
N SER A 96 -7.13 29.01 -1.70
CA SER A 96 -7.00 30.43 -1.36
C SER A 96 -5.63 30.93 -1.80
N VAL A 97 -5.61 31.98 -2.61
CA VAL A 97 -4.40 32.67 -3.07
C VAL A 97 -4.34 34.03 -2.40
N LEU A 98 -3.23 34.32 -1.73
CA LEU A 98 -2.90 35.58 -1.10
C LEU A 98 -1.71 36.22 -1.83
N VAL A 99 -1.78 37.51 -2.13
CA VAL A 99 -0.62 38.28 -2.59
C VAL A 99 -0.36 39.46 -1.67
N ARG A 100 0.91 39.82 -1.52
CA ARG A 100 1.36 41.00 -0.76
C ARG A 100 2.09 41.97 -1.68
N ALA A 101 1.83 43.26 -1.49
CA ALA A 101 2.47 44.36 -2.20
C ALA A 101 3.60 44.99 -1.36
N SER A 102 4.51 45.70 -2.02
CA SER A 102 5.65 46.41 -1.40
C SER A 102 5.25 47.45 -0.35
N SER A 103 4.04 47.98 -0.43
CA SER A 103 3.43 48.90 0.54
C SER A 103 2.82 48.21 1.76
N GLY A 104 2.79 46.87 1.77
CA GLY A 104 2.10 46.05 2.77
C GLY A 104 0.64 45.73 2.43
N GLY A 105 0.13 46.19 1.28
CA GLY A 105 -1.23 45.85 0.84
C GLY A 105 -1.40 44.36 0.52
N GLU A 106 -2.49 43.75 1.00
CA GLU A 106 -2.81 42.35 0.75
C GLU A 106 -4.06 42.18 -0.11
N ALA A 107 -4.12 41.12 -0.91
CA ALA A 107 -5.34 40.72 -1.62
C ALA A 107 -5.49 39.20 -1.66
N ARG A 108 -6.73 38.71 -1.54
CA ARG A 108 -7.05 37.28 -1.58
C ARG A 108 -8.05 36.95 -2.67
N GLY A 109 -7.82 35.83 -3.34
CA GLY A 109 -8.78 35.17 -4.22
C GLY A 109 -9.04 33.75 -3.70
N ASN A 110 -10.30 33.36 -3.56
CA ASN A 110 -10.70 32.03 -3.11
C ASN A 110 -11.54 31.35 -4.19
N ILE A 111 -11.43 30.03 -4.26
CA ILE A 111 -12.27 29.18 -5.11
C ILE A 111 -12.48 27.84 -4.41
N THR A 112 -13.66 27.26 -4.55
CA THR A 112 -13.97 25.87 -4.19
C THR A 112 -14.28 25.11 -5.47
N ILE A 113 -13.57 24.02 -5.70
CA ILE A 113 -13.84 23.10 -6.81
C ILE A 113 -14.07 21.70 -6.28
N TYR A 114 -14.81 20.90 -7.03
CA TYR A 114 -15.25 19.57 -6.60
C TYR A 114 -14.67 18.49 -7.49
N TYR A 115 -14.30 17.36 -6.89
CA TYR A 115 -13.98 16.13 -7.60
C TYR A 115 -15.00 15.07 -7.22
N ASP A 116 -15.76 14.56 -8.20
CA ASP A 116 -16.83 13.60 -7.98
C ASP A 116 -16.46 12.17 -8.39
N GLY A 117 -15.23 11.93 -8.85
CA GLY A 117 -14.72 10.60 -9.19
C GLY A 117 -14.19 9.82 -7.98
N PRO A 118 -13.82 8.54 -8.19
CA PRO A 118 -13.20 7.72 -7.15
C PRO A 118 -11.75 8.13 -6.90
N LEU A 119 -11.20 7.75 -5.75
CA LEU A 119 -9.78 7.79 -5.41
C LEU A 119 -9.29 6.36 -5.27
N ALA A 120 -8.42 5.92 -6.19
CA ALA A 120 -7.82 4.58 -6.17
C ALA A 120 -6.65 4.55 -5.18
N ILE A 121 -6.57 3.49 -4.39
CA ILE A 121 -5.46 3.26 -3.44
C ILE A 121 -5.01 1.82 -3.59
N SER A 122 -3.83 1.63 -4.19
CA SER A 122 -3.24 0.31 -4.42
C SER A 122 -2.56 -0.29 -3.19
N ASN A 123 -2.50 0.44 -2.07
CA ASN A 123 -1.74 0.11 -0.86
C ASN A 123 -0.26 -0.25 -1.18
N GLY A 124 0.44 -0.89 -0.24
CA GLY A 124 1.85 -1.28 -0.38
C GLY A 124 2.85 -0.28 0.25
N PRO A 125 4.16 -0.37 -0.05
CA PRO A 125 4.77 -1.32 -1.00
C PRO A 125 4.56 -2.79 -0.58
N TYR A 126 4.66 -3.69 -1.55
CA TYR A 126 4.56 -5.14 -1.35
C TYR A 126 5.94 -5.78 -1.43
N GLU A 127 6.16 -6.79 -0.62
CA GLU A 127 7.40 -7.56 -0.59
C GLU A 127 7.08 -9.06 -0.67
N GLY A 128 7.95 -9.83 -1.31
CA GLY A 128 7.86 -11.29 -1.39
C GLY A 128 9.01 -11.89 -2.17
N ARG A 129 8.92 -13.18 -2.49
CA ARG A 129 9.93 -13.92 -3.26
C ARG A 129 9.34 -14.48 -4.55
N ALA A 130 10.20 -14.78 -5.51
CA ALA A 130 9.76 -15.39 -6.76
C ALA A 130 9.10 -16.76 -6.49
N ASN A 131 8.01 -17.04 -7.21
CA ASN A 131 7.15 -18.22 -7.08
C ASN A 131 6.32 -18.31 -5.78
N GLU A 132 6.24 -17.23 -5.01
CA GLU A 132 5.32 -17.13 -3.87
C GLU A 132 4.11 -16.24 -4.19
N LYS A 133 2.98 -16.53 -3.54
CA LYS A 133 1.75 -15.73 -3.68
C LYS A 133 1.79 -14.52 -2.75
N ILE A 134 1.66 -13.33 -3.33
CA ILE A 134 1.49 -12.06 -2.63
C ILE A 134 0.01 -11.69 -2.63
N ASN A 135 -0.50 -11.26 -1.47
CA ASN A 135 -1.89 -10.79 -1.32
C ASN A 135 -1.95 -9.27 -1.49
N PHE A 136 -2.55 -8.83 -2.60
CA PHE A 136 -2.78 -7.42 -2.89
C PHE A 136 -4.08 -6.95 -2.27
N HIS A 137 -4.13 -5.67 -1.92
CA HIS A 137 -5.28 -5.07 -1.26
C HIS A 137 -5.63 -3.77 -1.96
N GLY A 138 -6.87 -3.65 -2.44
CA GLY A 138 -7.36 -2.49 -3.16
C GLY A 138 -8.39 -1.73 -2.35
N SER A 139 -8.24 -0.41 -2.27
CA SER A 139 -9.21 0.47 -1.61
C SER A 139 -9.64 1.59 -2.54
N ALA A 140 -10.88 2.07 -2.35
CA ALA A 140 -11.45 3.17 -3.10
C ALA A 140 -12.35 4.06 -2.24
N TYR A 141 -12.21 5.38 -2.41
CA TYR A 141 -13.01 6.40 -1.71
C TYR A 141 -13.63 7.38 -2.73
N GLY A 142 -14.69 8.10 -2.36
CA GLY A 142 -15.35 9.04 -3.30
C GLY A 142 -16.20 8.33 -4.36
N GLY A 143 -16.51 9.01 -5.46
CA GLY A 143 -17.23 8.42 -6.59
C GLY A 143 -18.60 7.83 -6.26
N TYR A 144 -19.07 7.00 -7.19
CA TYR A 144 -20.37 6.34 -7.12
C TYR A 144 -20.22 4.81 -7.11
N LYS A 145 -20.64 4.14 -6.03
CA LYS A 145 -20.63 2.67 -5.96
C LYS A 145 -21.64 2.03 -6.94
N PRO A 146 -21.48 0.75 -7.32
CA PRO A 146 -20.33 -0.14 -7.05
C PRO A 146 -19.09 0.25 -7.84
N TYR A 147 -17.92 -0.21 -7.40
CA TYR A 147 -16.66 -0.05 -8.11
C TYR A 147 -16.28 -1.31 -8.90
N SER A 148 -15.59 -1.13 -10.01
CA SER A 148 -14.81 -2.16 -10.70
C SER A 148 -13.31 -1.90 -10.54
N TRP A 149 -12.54 -2.98 -10.48
CA TRP A 149 -11.10 -2.96 -10.20
C TRP A 149 -10.36 -3.51 -11.41
N LEU A 150 -9.21 -2.92 -11.72
CA LEU A 150 -8.25 -3.46 -12.67
C LEU A 150 -6.85 -3.31 -12.08
N TRP A 151 -6.23 -4.44 -11.79
CA TRP A 151 -4.82 -4.54 -11.41
C TRP A 151 -3.99 -4.89 -12.63
N GLU A 152 -2.87 -4.19 -12.78
CA GLU A 152 -1.79 -4.52 -13.71
C GLU A 152 -0.51 -4.70 -12.88
N PHE A 153 0.01 -5.93 -12.84
CA PHE A 153 1.10 -6.29 -11.92
C PHE A 153 2.49 -5.88 -12.42
N GLY A 154 2.60 -5.36 -13.65
CA GLY A 154 3.87 -4.91 -14.24
C GLY A 154 4.72 -6.02 -14.87
N ASP A 155 4.28 -7.29 -14.79
CA ASP A 155 4.85 -8.45 -15.47
C ASP A 155 4.01 -8.95 -16.66
N GLY A 156 2.94 -8.22 -16.99
CA GLY A 156 1.97 -8.54 -18.04
C GLY A 156 0.71 -9.28 -17.53
N ALA A 157 0.68 -9.72 -16.27
CA ALA A 157 -0.53 -10.26 -15.67
C ALA A 157 -1.48 -9.16 -15.17
N THR A 158 -2.77 -9.48 -15.12
CA THR A 158 -3.83 -8.58 -14.65
C THR A 158 -4.86 -9.29 -13.78
N SER A 159 -5.61 -8.54 -12.96
CA SER A 159 -6.78 -9.07 -12.23
C SER A 159 -7.90 -8.04 -12.09
N ASN A 160 -9.14 -8.52 -12.02
CA ASN A 160 -10.34 -7.69 -11.79
C ASN A 160 -10.91 -7.83 -10.36
N GLU A 161 -10.24 -8.59 -9.48
CA GLU A 161 -10.62 -8.71 -8.08
C GLU A 161 -10.19 -7.47 -7.30
N GLN A 162 -10.92 -7.12 -6.23
CA GLN A 162 -10.51 -6.03 -5.34
C GLN A 162 -9.20 -6.35 -4.61
N ASN A 163 -9.08 -7.59 -4.09
CA ASN A 163 -7.94 -8.05 -3.30
C ASN A 163 -7.35 -9.34 -3.92
N PRO A 164 -6.68 -9.26 -5.07
CA PRO A 164 -6.18 -10.44 -5.77
C PRO A 164 -4.96 -11.05 -5.10
N LYS A 165 -4.70 -12.32 -5.41
CA LYS A 165 -3.41 -12.96 -5.17
C LYS A 165 -2.64 -13.03 -6.49
N HIS A 166 -1.36 -12.66 -6.47
CA HIS A 166 -0.49 -12.76 -7.64
C HIS A 166 0.87 -13.34 -7.27
N MET A 167 1.52 -13.99 -8.23
CA MET A 167 2.81 -14.67 -8.06
C MET A 167 3.74 -14.24 -9.20
N TYR A 168 4.90 -13.73 -8.84
CA TYR A 168 5.93 -13.33 -9.80
C TYR A 168 6.90 -14.49 -10.04
N GLY A 169 7.17 -14.82 -11.30
CA GLY A 169 8.08 -15.92 -11.64
C GLY A 169 9.57 -15.57 -11.51
N LYS A 170 9.92 -14.28 -11.38
CA LYS A 170 11.30 -13.79 -11.28
C LYS A 170 11.42 -12.69 -10.25
N GLU A 171 12.57 -12.61 -9.61
CA GLU A 171 12.96 -11.47 -8.78
C GLU A 171 12.98 -10.17 -9.59
N GLY A 172 12.77 -9.05 -8.92
CA GLY A 172 12.73 -7.73 -9.53
C GLY A 172 11.83 -6.75 -8.79
N ILE A 173 11.84 -5.51 -9.27
CA ILE A 173 10.94 -4.46 -8.80
C ILE A 173 9.88 -4.23 -9.88
N TYR A 174 8.62 -4.49 -9.54
CA TYR A 174 7.49 -4.36 -10.45
C TYR A 174 6.63 -3.15 -10.06
N LYS A 175 6.27 -2.34 -11.06
CA LYS A 175 5.30 -1.26 -10.89
C LYS A 175 3.89 -1.84 -10.97
N VAL A 176 3.22 -1.94 -9.83
CA VAL A 176 1.85 -2.44 -9.73
C VAL A 176 0.89 -1.27 -9.83
N THR A 177 -0.03 -1.33 -10.78
CA THR A 177 -0.99 -0.27 -11.04
C THR A 177 -2.40 -0.77 -10.73
N LEU A 178 -3.15 0.00 -9.93
CA LEU A 178 -4.56 -0.21 -9.69
C LEU A 178 -5.36 0.91 -10.35
N THR A 179 -6.31 0.54 -11.20
CA THR A 179 -7.33 1.43 -11.72
C THR A 179 -8.68 1.06 -11.09
N VAL A 180 -9.35 2.05 -10.53
CA VAL A 180 -10.71 1.90 -9.97
C VAL A 180 -11.65 2.71 -10.85
N THR A 181 -12.72 2.08 -11.33
CA THR A 181 -13.80 2.75 -12.06
C THR A 181 -15.09 2.65 -11.27
N ASP A 182 -15.83 3.74 -11.20
CA ASP A 182 -17.09 3.84 -10.48
C ASP A 182 -18.31 3.58 -11.38
N SER A 183 -19.52 3.59 -10.82
CA SER A 183 -20.75 3.27 -11.58
C SER A 183 -21.18 4.35 -12.57
N LYS A 184 -20.52 5.52 -12.56
CA LYS A 184 -20.68 6.58 -13.58
C LYS A 184 -19.64 6.47 -14.69
N GLY A 185 -18.67 5.57 -14.56
CA GLY A 185 -17.57 5.40 -15.50
C GLY A 185 -16.40 6.35 -15.24
N TYR A 186 -16.37 7.05 -14.11
CA TYR A 186 -15.22 7.85 -13.71
C TYR A 186 -14.15 6.95 -13.10
N SER A 187 -12.90 7.22 -13.44
CA SER A 187 -11.78 6.36 -13.05
C SER A 187 -10.63 7.14 -12.44
N ASP A 188 -9.97 6.53 -11.48
CA ASP A 188 -8.69 6.98 -10.95
C ASP A 188 -7.69 5.83 -10.96
N THR A 189 -6.42 6.18 -11.09
CA THR A 189 -5.31 5.22 -11.18
C THR A 189 -4.25 5.57 -10.15
N ASN A 190 -3.85 4.57 -9.37
CA ASN A 190 -2.77 4.66 -8.40
C ASN A 190 -1.75 3.54 -8.65
N TYR A 191 -0.51 3.76 -8.26
CA TYR A 191 0.53 2.74 -8.37
C TYR A 191 1.31 2.60 -7.08
N THR A 192 1.88 1.41 -6.91
CA THR A 192 2.80 1.04 -5.84
C THR A 192 3.90 0.15 -6.40
N LEU A 193 4.82 -0.28 -5.54
CA LEU A 193 5.89 -1.19 -5.91
C LEU A 193 5.66 -2.56 -5.29
N ALA A 194 5.94 -3.61 -6.06
CA ALA A 194 6.18 -4.95 -5.54
C ALA A 194 7.67 -5.27 -5.69
N ILE A 195 8.34 -5.55 -4.56
CA ILE A 195 9.76 -5.86 -4.47
C ILE A 195 9.88 -7.37 -4.27
N ILE A 196 10.38 -8.06 -5.30
CA ILE A 196 10.45 -9.52 -5.35
C ILE A 196 11.91 -9.96 -5.24
N GLY A 197 12.24 -10.71 -4.20
CA GLY A 197 13.54 -11.35 -4.02
C GLY A 197 13.68 -12.66 -4.79
N GLU A 198 14.86 -13.29 -4.68
CA GLU A 198 15.10 -14.62 -5.25
C GLU A 198 14.04 -15.63 -4.78
N ALA A 199 13.76 -16.65 -5.59
CA ALA A 199 12.97 -17.79 -5.16
C ALA A 199 13.66 -18.51 -4.00
N ASP A 200 12.88 -18.98 -3.03
CA ASP A 200 13.40 -19.82 -1.97
C ASP A 200 13.83 -21.19 -2.54
N LYS A 201 15.10 -21.53 -2.29
CA LYS A 201 15.77 -22.76 -2.74
C LYS A 201 16.25 -23.59 -1.56
N ASN A 202 16.08 -23.11 -0.33
CA ASN A 202 16.54 -23.79 0.86
C ASN A 202 15.53 -24.88 1.21
N PRO A 203 15.93 -26.15 1.27
CA PRO A 203 15.02 -27.18 1.76
C PRO A 203 14.68 -26.98 3.24
N PRO A 204 13.49 -27.44 3.68
CA PRO A 204 13.19 -27.55 5.10
C PRO A 204 14.18 -28.51 5.78
N ILE A 205 14.21 -28.54 7.11
CA ILE A 205 14.83 -29.62 7.88
C ILE A 205 13.74 -30.58 8.38
N VAL A 206 14.06 -31.87 8.50
CA VAL A 206 13.18 -32.89 9.08
C VAL A 206 13.99 -33.89 9.89
N GLU A 207 13.42 -34.34 11.00
CA GLU A 207 14.00 -35.35 11.89
C GLU A 207 12.89 -36.23 12.47
N ILE A 208 13.02 -37.56 12.31
CA ILE A 208 12.20 -38.55 12.99
C ILE A 208 12.73 -38.68 14.43
N ILE A 209 11.96 -38.15 15.37
CA ILE A 209 12.33 -38.15 16.79
C ILE A 209 11.80 -39.37 17.54
N ARG A 210 10.84 -40.09 16.93
CA ARG A 210 10.25 -41.31 17.51
C ARG A 210 9.92 -42.33 16.42
N PRO A 211 10.21 -43.63 16.63
CA PRO A 211 10.89 -44.21 17.79
C PRO A 211 12.39 -43.92 17.80
N SER A 212 12.91 -43.57 18.99
CA SER A 212 14.34 -43.67 19.27
C SER A 212 14.75 -45.15 19.39
N PRO A 213 16.05 -45.49 19.32
CA PRO A 213 16.52 -46.87 19.52
C PRO A 213 16.04 -47.47 20.87
N GLY A 214 15.22 -48.52 20.81
CA GLY A 214 14.48 -49.04 21.96
C GLY A 214 13.59 -50.23 21.61
N ILE A 215 13.15 -50.97 22.63
CA ILE A 215 12.10 -52.00 22.51
C ILE A 215 10.77 -51.36 22.84
N TYR A 216 9.84 -51.38 21.90
CA TYR A 216 8.50 -50.85 22.02
C TYR A 216 7.49 -51.99 22.05
N VAL A 217 6.57 -51.96 23.01
CA VAL A 217 5.44 -52.87 23.08
C VAL A 217 4.18 -52.03 23.13
N GLN A 218 3.31 -52.16 22.13
CA GLN A 218 2.04 -51.40 22.05
C GLN A 218 2.27 -49.90 22.28
N ASP A 219 3.15 -49.30 21.46
CA ASP A 219 3.53 -47.89 21.50
C ASP A 219 4.23 -47.40 22.78
N ARG A 220 4.69 -48.29 23.66
CA ARG A 220 5.45 -47.93 24.88
C ARG A 220 6.88 -48.45 24.81
N GLU A 221 7.86 -47.57 24.99
CA GLU A 221 9.26 -47.99 25.17
C GLU A 221 9.42 -48.72 26.53
N ILE A 222 9.95 -49.94 26.51
CA ILE A 222 10.14 -50.80 27.68
C ILE A 222 11.61 -50.88 28.09
N ALA A 223 12.53 -50.80 27.13
CA ALA A 223 13.97 -50.85 27.37
C ALA A 223 14.75 -50.26 26.19
N PRO A 224 15.95 -49.70 26.40
CA PRO A 224 16.82 -49.27 25.30
C PRO A 224 17.31 -50.46 24.47
N PHE A 225 17.49 -50.24 23.17
CA PHE A 225 18.02 -51.23 22.23
C PHE A 225 18.73 -50.53 21.08
N PHE A 226 19.55 -51.25 20.31
CA PHE A 226 20.39 -50.62 19.28
C PHE A 226 19.62 -50.15 18.04
N ILE A 227 18.39 -50.66 17.86
CA ILE A 227 17.44 -50.24 16.83
C ILE A 227 16.04 -50.19 17.45
N PRO A 228 15.08 -49.46 16.86
CA PRO A 228 13.68 -49.60 17.21
C PRO A 228 13.19 -51.03 16.92
N LEU A 229 12.89 -51.79 17.98
CA LEU A 229 12.25 -53.10 17.94
C LEU A 229 10.80 -52.94 18.37
N ILE A 230 9.85 -53.26 17.52
CA ILE A 230 8.42 -52.98 17.73
C ILE A 230 7.66 -54.30 17.88
N ILE A 231 6.88 -54.43 18.95
CA ILE A 231 5.93 -55.53 19.18
C ILE A 231 4.53 -54.92 19.19
N GLY A 232 3.78 -55.12 18.11
CA GLY A 232 2.52 -54.42 17.82
C GLY A 232 2.75 -53.11 17.06
N SER A 233 2.05 -52.04 17.43
CA SER A 233 2.14 -50.73 16.77
C SER A 233 3.08 -49.76 17.50
N VAL A 234 3.56 -48.73 16.79
CA VAL A 234 4.31 -47.60 17.36
C VAL A 234 3.94 -46.31 16.64
N THR A 235 3.86 -45.20 17.36
CA THR A 235 3.67 -43.88 16.75
C THR A 235 5.02 -43.36 16.28
N ILE A 236 5.10 -43.05 14.99
CA ILE A 236 6.18 -42.31 14.38
C ILE A 236 5.92 -40.84 14.63
N GLU A 237 6.90 -40.13 15.19
CA GLU A 237 6.83 -38.69 15.40
C GLU A 237 8.01 -38.03 14.70
N ALA A 238 7.72 -36.94 13.97
CA ALA A 238 8.74 -36.15 13.31
C ALA A 238 8.59 -34.67 13.65
N ILE A 239 9.71 -33.98 13.68
CA ILE A 239 9.77 -32.52 13.71
C ILE A 239 10.32 -32.03 12.39
N ALA A 240 9.84 -30.88 11.95
CA ALA A 240 10.37 -30.19 10.79
C ALA A 240 10.34 -28.69 11.04
N ASN A 241 11.29 -27.99 10.45
CA ASN A 241 11.39 -26.55 10.51
C ASN A 241 11.89 -26.01 9.17
N ASP A 242 11.46 -24.81 8.82
CA ASP A 242 11.93 -24.09 7.65
C ASP A 242 11.92 -22.61 8.02
N ALA A 243 13.08 -21.96 7.92
CA ALA A 243 13.25 -20.58 8.36
C ALA A 243 12.71 -19.56 7.34
N ASP A 244 12.37 -20.03 6.15
CA ASP A 244 12.08 -19.23 4.97
C ASP A 244 10.57 -19.19 4.69
N THR A 245 10.00 -20.31 4.25
CA THR A 245 8.58 -20.40 3.88
C THR A 245 7.74 -21.20 4.86
N GLY A 246 8.38 -21.86 5.82
CA GLY A 246 7.73 -22.72 6.79
C GLY A 246 7.38 -24.10 6.22
N VAL A 247 7.04 -25.05 7.09
CA VAL A 247 6.72 -26.42 6.70
C VAL A 247 5.25 -26.51 6.29
N ARG A 248 4.99 -27.03 5.10
CA ARG A 248 3.65 -27.28 4.56
C ARG A 248 3.09 -28.63 5.00
N SER A 249 3.92 -29.67 4.99
CA SER A 249 3.50 -31.03 5.35
C SER A 249 4.67 -31.97 5.59
N ILE A 250 4.43 -33.06 6.34
CA ILE A 250 5.31 -34.24 6.40
C ILE A 250 4.58 -35.46 5.85
N ALA A 251 5.16 -36.09 4.84
CA ALA A 251 4.70 -37.37 4.30
C ALA A 251 5.51 -38.54 4.88
N PHE A 252 4.83 -39.50 5.50
CA PHE A 252 5.41 -40.71 6.07
C PHE A 252 5.26 -41.88 5.11
N TYR A 253 6.36 -42.58 4.87
CA TYR A 253 6.44 -43.75 4.01
C TYR A 253 6.99 -44.95 4.77
N VAL A 254 6.54 -46.14 4.37
CA VAL A 254 7.14 -47.42 4.74
C VAL A 254 7.56 -48.13 3.46
N ASP A 255 8.83 -48.49 3.33
CA ASP A 255 9.36 -49.21 2.15
C ASP A 255 8.99 -48.55 0.80
N ASN A 256 8.99 -47.21 0.79
CA ASN A 256 8.58 -46.34 -0.33
C ASN A 256 7.06 -46.32 -0.66
N GLU A 257 6.21 -46.93 0.15
CA GLU A 257 4.76 -46.78 0.09
C GLU A 257 4.31 -45.62 0.99
N LEU A 258 3.56 -44.65 0.45
CA LEU A 258 3.00 -43.53 1.23
C LEU A 258 1.93 -44.06 2.19
N LYS A 259 2.09 -43.80 3.49
CA LYS A 259 1.12 -44.19 4.52
C LYS A 259 0.29 -43.03 5.02
N PHE A 260 0.92 -41.87 5.22
CA PHE A 260 0.24 -40.71 5.77
C PHE A 260 0.88 -39.41 5.30
N ASN A 261 0.08 -38.36 5.17
CA ASN A 261 0.56 -37.02 4.88
C ASN A 261 -0.08 -36.04 5.87
N ASP A 262 0.73 -35.60 6.83
CA ASP A 262 0.31 -34.71 7.90
C ASP A 262 0.56 -33.25 7.51
N THR A 263 -0.42 -32.38 7.71
CA THR A 263 -0.37 -30.95 7.37
C THR A 263 -0.36 -30.05 8.59
N SER A 264 -0.36 -30.60 9.81
CA SER A 264 -0.41 -29.81 11.04
C SER A 264 0.45 -30.43 12.13
N ALA A 265 1.41 -29.66 12.66
CA ALA A 265 2.17 -30.08 13.83
C ALA A 265 1.25 -30.27 15.07
N PRO A 266 1.54 -31.24 15.97
CA PRO A 266 2.66 -32.18 15.93
C PRO A 266 2.50 -33.26 14.86
N TYR A 267 3.56 -33.51 14.08
CA TYR A 267 3.50 -34.46 12.97
C TYR A 267 3.68 -35.88 13.47
N SER A 268 2.65 -36.70 13.29
CA SER A 268 2.68 -38.06 13.81
C SER A 268 1.81 -39.02 13.03
N TRP A 269 2.19 -40.29 13.03
CA TRP A 269 1.45 -41.35 12.39
C TRP A 269 1.60 -42.66 13.16
N LEU A 270 0.49 -43.37 13.39
CA LEU A 270 0.51 -44.69 14.01
C LEU A 270 0.93 -45.75 12.98
N CYS A 271 2.13 -46.29 13.15
CA CYS A 271 2.68 -47.37 12.34
C CYS A 271 2.25 -48.73 12.90
N ASP A 272 1.66 -49.56 12.04
CA ASP A 272 1.23 -50.93 12.31
C ASP A 272 1.51 -51.79 11.07
N GLU A 273 2.77 -52.22 10.95
CA GLU A 273 3.27 -52.94 9.78
C GLU A 273 3.44 -54.43 10.07
N SER A 274 3.56 -55.23 9.02
CA SER A 274 3.77 -56.67 9.15
C SER A 274 5.11 -57.00 9.84
N ILE A 275 5.27 -58.24 10.30
CA ILE A 275 6.55 -58.73 10.82
C ILE A 275 7.64 -58.59 9.75
N GLY A 276 8.73 -57.91 10.09
CA GLY A 276 9.81 -57.66 9.14
C GLY A 276 10.68 -56.46 9.49
N MET A 277 11.73 -56.30 8.70
CA MET A 277 12.53 -55.09 8.67
C MET A 277 11.86 -54.10 7.72
N HIS A 278 11.61 -52.88 8.20
CA HIS A 278 10.97 -51.83 7.44
C HIS A 278 11.82 -50.55 7.46
N GLU A 279 11.88 -49.86 6.32
CA GLU A 279 12.43 -48.51 6.22
C GLU A 279 11.31 -47.49 6.41
N ILE A 280 11.41 -46.67 7.46
CA ILE A 280 10.50 -45.54 7.69
C ILE A 280 11.16 -44.28 7.15
N LYS A 281 10.42 -43.53 6.33
CA LYS A 281 10.91 -42.30 5.71
C LYS A 281 9.92 -41.17 5.94
N ALA A 282 10.42 -40.06 6.46
CA ALA A 282 9.67 -38.81 6.61
C ALA A 282 10.19 -37.80 5.57
N ILE A 283 9.29 -37.28 4.74
CA ILE A 283 9.61 -36.23 3.76
C ILE A 283 8.86 -34.96 4.17
N ALA A 284 9.60 -33.93 4.59
CA ALA A 284 9.01 -32.61 4.83
C ALA A 284 9.02 -31.81 3.54
N TYR A 285 7.90 -31.14 3.26
CA TYR A 285 7.76 -30.18 2.16
C TYR A 285 7.51 -28.79 2.74
N ASP A 286 8.13 -27.77 2.18
CA ASP A 286 7.83 -26.37 2.48
C ASP A 286 6.66 -25.83 1.60
N TYR A 287 6.34 -24.54 1.68
CA TYR A 287 5.25 -23.95 0.89
C TYR A 287 5.59 -23.69 -0.58
N VAL A 288 6.88 -23.73 -0.95
CA VAL A 288 7.38 -23.61 -2.33
C VAL A 288 7.81 -24.95 -2.94
N MET A 289 7.54 -26.06 -2.24
CA MET A 289 7.81 -27.44 -2.61
C MET A 289 9.29 -27.85 -2.62
N ASN A 290 10.18 -27.15 -1.90
CA ASN A 290 11.46 -27.75 -1.52
C ASN A 290 11.19 -28.88 -0.49
N TYR A 291 12.09 -29.86 -0.43
CA TYR A 291 11.90 -31.00 0.44
C TYR A 291 13.19 -31.50 1.10
N ALA A 292 13.04 -32.04 2.31
CA ALA A 292 14.08 -32.80 2.98
C ALA A 292 13.55 -34.14 3.43
N VAL A 293 14.47 -35.07 3.67
CA VAL A 293 14.16 -36.47 3.96
C VAL A 293 14.96 -36.89 5.19
N ASP A 294 14.28 -37.56 6.11
CA ASP A 294 14.92 -38.35 7.16
C ASP A 294 14.41 -39.80 7.10
N THR A 295 15.25 -40.74 7.54
CA THR A 295 14.98 -42.18 7.40
C THR A 295 15.55 -42.96 8.56
N ILE A 296 14.73 -43.86 9.12
CA ILE A 296 15.13 -44.83 10.14
C ILE A 296 14.74 -46.24 9.71
N LYS A 297 15.35 -47.25 10.32
CA LYS A 297 14.94 -48.65 10.16
C LYS A 297 14.31 -49.15 11.45
N ILE A 298 13.21 -49.87 11.32
CA ILE A 298 12.54 -50.54 12.44
C ILE A 298 12.47 -52.05 12.18
N LEU A 299 12.45 -52.83 13.24
CA LEU A 299 12.16 -54.27 13.20
C LEU A 299 10.84 -54.52 13.89
N VAL A 300 9.86 -55.08 13.19
CA VAL A 300 8.55 -55.45 13.74
C VAL A 300 8.48 -56.96 14.01
N LEU A 301 7.98 -57.36 15.18
CA LEU A 301 7.83 -58.75 15.65
C LEU A 301 6.39 -59.10 16.03
#